data_AF-A0AAE0Q3R8-F1
#
_entry.id   AF-A0AAE0Q3R8-F1
#
_cell.length_a   1.000
_cell.length_b   1.000
_cell.length_c   1.000
_cell.angle_alpha   90.00
_cell.angle_beta   90.00
_cell.angle_gamma   90.00
#
_symmetry.space_group_name_H-M   'P 1'
#
loop_
_entity.id
_entity.type
_entity.pdbx_description
1 polymer ?
#
loop_
_entity_poly.entity_id
_entity_poly.type
_entity_poly.pdbx_seq_one_letter_code
_entity_poly.pdbx_strand_id
1 'polypeptide(L)'
;MVGCELEEKERFWSELDEVMESIPTGERVVIGVDFNGHVGEGNRGDEEVMGKFGVKERNLEGQMVVDFAKRMDMAVVNTYFQKREEHRVTYKSGDLEKAYDRVPREELRYCMRKSGVAEKYVRVVQDMYERSRTVVRCAVGQTEEFKVEVGLHQGSALSPFLFAIVMDQLSEEVRQESPWTMMFADDIVICSESREQVEENLERWRFALERRGMKVSRSKTEYMCVNEREGSGTVRLQGEEVKKVQEFKYLGSTVQSNGECGKEVKKRVQAGWNGWRKVSGVLCDRKISARIKGKVYRTVVRAAMLYGLETVSLRKRQESELERRERRRVEGGAPAQQPTDFMQD
;
A
#
# COMPACT_ATOMS: atom_id res chain seq x y z
N MET A 1 17.44 -10.09 -12.41
CA MET A 1 18.87 -10.21 -12.78
C MET A 1 19.64 -11.25 -11.98
N VAL A 2 19.26 -11.60 -10.75
CA VAL A 2 19.88 -12.73 -10.04
C VAL A 2 19.63 -14.02 -10.82
N GLY A 3 20.70 -14.78 -11.12
CA GLY A 3 20.63 -16.04 -11.87
C GLY A 3 20.66 -15.94 -13.40
N CYS A 4 20.82 -14.73 -13.96
CA CYS A 4 21.09 -14.55 -15.40
C CYS A 4 22.59 -14.67 -15.72
N GLU A 5 22.91 -15.15 -16.92
CA GLU A 5 24.29 -15.17 -17.44
C GLU A 5 24.84 -13.74 -17.60
N LEU A 6 26.16 -13.58 -17.54
CA LEU A 6 26.80 -12.26 -17.57
C LEU A 6 26.47 -11.48 -18.85
N GLU A 7 26.49 -12.16 -20.01
CA GLU A 7 26.14 -11.55 -21.30
C GLU A 7 24.71 -10.99 -21.33
N GLU A 8 23.76 -11.66 -20.67
CA GLU A 8 22.37 -11.19 -20.62
C GLU A 8 22.22 -9.95 -19.74
N LYS A 9 22.98 -9.89 -18.64
CA LYS A 9 23.03 -8.70 -17.78
C LYS A 9 23.65 -7.53 -18.52
N GLU A 10 24.75 -7.75 -19.23
CA GLU A 10 25.41 -6.72 -20.05
C GLU A 10 24.48 -6.20 -21.15
N ARG A 11 23.72 -7.08 -21.81
CA ARG A 11 22.71 -6.67 -22.79
C ARG A 11 21.64 -5.78 -22.16
N PHE A 12 21.07 -6.18 -21.01
CA PHE A 12 20.08 -5.36 -20.30
C PHE A 12 20.61 -3.94 -19.98
N TRP A 13 21.83 -3.85 -19.46
CA TRP A 13 22.42 -2.54 -19.13
C TRP A 13 22.72 -1.71 -20.38
N SER A 14 23.11 -2.34 -21.48
CA SER A 14 23.33 -1.66 -22.76
C SER A 14 22.02 -1.10 -23.33
N GLU A 15 20.95 -1.90 -23.30
CA GLU A 15 19.61 -1.46 -23.73
C GLU A 15 19.07 -0.35 -22.82
N LEU A 16 19.30 -0.43 -21.51
CA LEU A 16 18.94 0.63 -20.57
C LEU A 16 19.74 1.92 -20.84
N ASP A 17 21.03 1.79 -21.19
CA ASP A 17 21.87 2.93 -21.56
C ASP A 17 21.30 3.66 -22.79
N GLU A 18 20.97 2.94 -23.86
CA GLU A 18 20.33 3.50 -25.06
C GLU A 18 19.00 4.19 -24.74
N VAL A 19 18.19 3.59 -23.86
CA VAL A 19 16.91 4.18 -23.44
C VAL A 19 17.13 5.49 -22.70
N MET A 20 18.11 5.55 -21.81
CA MET A 20 18.44 6.76 -21.05
C MET A 20 18.95 7.89 -21.95
N GLU A 21 19.85 7.59 -22.87
CA GLU A 21 20.39 8.57 -23.82
C GLU A 21 19.31 9.15 -24.75
N SER A 22 18.25 8.39 -25.02
CA SER A 22 17.11 8.86 -25.82
C SER A 22 16.16 9.81 -25.08
N ILE A 23 16.36 10.07 -23.77
CA ILE A 23 15.51 10.95 -22.98
C ILE A 23 15.98 12.40 -23.14
N PRO A 24 15.09 13.36 -23.49
CA PRO A 24 15.48 14.77 -23.57
C PRO A 24 16.03 15.30 -22.25
N THR A 25 17.09 16.11 -22.32
CA THR A 25 17.82 16.67 -21.16
C THR A 25 16.99 17.58 -20.23
N GLY A 26 15.74 17.92 -20.61
CA GLY A 26 14.81 18.67 -19.77
C GLY A 26 13.91 17.82 -18.87
N GLU A 27 13.90 16.50 -19.02
CA GLU A 27 13.05 15.60 -18.26
C GLU A 27 13.75 15.10 -16.98
N ARG A 28 13.00 15.01 -15.88
CA ARG A 28 13.51 14.41 -14.63
C ARG A 28 13.24 12.91 -14.66
N VAL A 29 14.30 12.12 -14.73
CA VAL A 29 14.21 10.66 -14.78
C VAL A 29 14.36 10.05 -13.39
N VAL A 30 13.41 9.22 -12.99
CA VAL A 30 13.46 8.46 -11.73
C VAL A 30 13.23 6.99 -12.04
N ILE A 31 14.21 6.15 -11.71
CA ILE A 31 14.17 4.70 -11.95
C ILE A 31 13.81 4.01 -10.62
N GLY A 32 12.55 3.57 -10.49
CA GLY A 32 12.00 2.93 -9.29
C GLY A 32 12.10 1.40 -9.27
N VAL A 33 13.20 0.86 -9.79
CA VAL A 33 13.35 -0.56 -10.13
C VAL A 33 14.08 -1.34 -9.03
N ASP A 34 13.67 -2.59 -8.81
CA ASP A 34 14.41 -3.51 -7.95
C ASP A 34 15.44 -4.29 -8.78
N PHE A 35 16.69 -3.80 -8.77
CA PHE A 35 17.80 -4.42 -9.48
C PHE A 35 18.40 -5.62 -8.76
N ASN A 36 17.91 -5.97 -7.55
CA ASN A 36 18.53 -6.97 -6.67
C ASN A 36 20.04 -6.73 -6.39
N GLY A 37 20.49 -5.49 -6.54
CA GLY A 37 21.86 -5.06 -6.28
C GLY A 37 22.06 -4.57 -4.85
N HIS A 38 23.01 -5.17 -4.13
CA HIS A 38 23.55 -4.61 -2.90
C HIS A 38 24.69 -3.66 -3.27
N VAL A 39 24.47 -2.34 -3.16
CA VAL A 39 25.46 -1.32 -3.55
C VAL A 39 26.56 -1.08 -2.52
N GLY A 40 26.49 -1.74 -1.35
CA GLY A 40 27.50 -1.65 -0.28
C GLY A 40 27.16 -0.65 0.83
N GLU A 41 27.72 -0.86 2.02
CA GLU A 41 27.72 0.14 3.11
C GLU A 41 28.82 1.20 2.89
N GLY A 42 28.49 2.48 3.13
CA GLY A 42 29.37 3.60 2.83
C GLY A 42 29.34 4.00 1.35
N ASN A 43 30.14 5.00 0.98
CA ASN A 43 30.16 5.55 -0.37
C ASN A 43 31.57 5.96 -0.85
N ARG A 44 32.62 5.41 -0.23
CA ARG A 44 34.00 5.79 -0.53
C ARG A 44 34.34 5.42 -1.98
N GLY A 45 34.61 6.41 -2.84
CA GLY A 45 34.87 6.24 -4.27
C GLY A 45 33.64 6.33 -5.19
N ASP A 46 32.45 6.53 -4.61
CA ASP A 46 31.17 6.63 -5.30
C ASP A 46 30.32 7.78 -4.74
N GLU A 47 30.97 8.78 -4.14
CA GLU A 47 30.31 9.87 -3.40
C GLU A 47 29.36 10.71 -4.26
N GLU A 48 29.64 10.77 -5.57
CA GLU A 48 28.87 11.50 -6.57
C GLU A 48 27.51 10.85 -6.86
N VAL A 49 27.41 9.53 -6.69
CA VAL A 49 26.23 8.75 -7.11
C VAL A 49 25.51 8.04 -5.97
N MET A 50 26.15 7.86 -4.80
CA MET A 50 25.50 7.21 -3.65
C MET A 50 25.84 7.85 -2.29
N GLY A 51 24.86 7.77 -1.39
CA GLY A 51 24.99 8.14 0.02
C GLY A 51 25.54 7.00 0.89
N LYS A 52 25.75 7.31 2.18
CA LYS A 52 26.49 6.43 3.11
C LYS A 52 25.69 5.27 3.69
N PHE A 53 24.38 5.24 3.50
CA PHE A 53 23.46 4.36 4.24
C PHE A 53 23.03 3.12 3.47
N GLY A 54 23.86 2.64 2.54
CA GLY A 54 23.67 1.31 1.94
C GLY A 54 23.88 0.18 2.96
N VAL A 55 23.61 -1.06 2.55
CA VAL A 55 23.54 -2.23 3.45
C VAL A 55 24.25 -3.40 2.80
N LYS A 56 24.95 -4.21 3.63
CA LYS A 56 25.74 -5.39 3.23
C LYS A 56 26.95 -5.03 2.36
N GLU A 57 27.77 -6.04 2.05
CA GLU A 57 28.85 -5.90 1.08
C GLU A 57 28.30 -5.73 -0.34
N ARG A 58 29.05 -5.02 -1.18
CA ARG A 58 28.68 -4.80 -2.57
C ARG A 58 28.74 -6.12 -3.35
N ASN A 59 27.64 -6.47 -4.01
CA ASN A 59 27.62 -7.60 -4.96
C ASN A 59 27.80 -7.12 -6.41
N LEU A 60 27.97 -8.06 -7.35
CA LEU A 60 28.16 -7.77 -8.77
C LEU A 60 27.03 -6.88 -9.32
N GLU A 61 25.77 -7.23 -9.06
CA GLU A 61 24.61 -6.44 -9.51
C GLU A 61 24.62 -5.02 -8.92
N GLY A 62 25.04 -4.88 -7.66
CA GLY A 62 25.21 -3.58 -7.02
C GLY A 62 26.33 -2.74 -7.64
N GLN A 63 27.43 -3.37 -8.07
CA GLN A 63 28.48 -2.69 -8.83
C GLN A 63 27.95 -2.20 -10.18
N MET A 64 27.19 -3.02 -10.91
CA MET A 64 26.60 -2.61 -12.19
C MET A 64 25.63 -1.43 -12.03
N VAL A 65 24.83 -1.40 -10.95
CA VAL A 65 23.96 -0.26 -10.63
C VAL A 65 24.76 1.02 -10.37
N VAL A 66 25.86 0.93 -9.63
CA VAL A 66 26.74 2.07 -9.35
C VAL A 66 27.42 2.57 -10.62
N ASP A 67 27.93 1.67 -11.46
CA ASP A 67 28.59 2.02 -12.72
C ASP A 67 27.62 2.68 -13.69
N PHE A 68 26.39 2.16 -13.79
CA PHE A 68 25.32 2.78 -14.57
C PHE A 68 24.97 4.18 -14.05
N ALA A 69 24.80 4.32 -12.73
CA ALA A 69 24.50 5.61 -12.12
C ALA A 69 25.59 6.65 -12.41
N LYS A 70 26.86 6.23 -12.42
CA LYS A 70 27.99 7.11 -12.81
C LYS A 70 27.93 7.52 -14.28
N ARG A 71 27.67 6.57 -15.18
CA ARG A 71 27.58 6.86 -16.62
C ARG A 71 26.46 7.84 -16.95
N MET A 72 25.33 7.74 -16.24
CA MET A 72 24.13 8.53 -16.51
C MET A 72 23.97 9.76 -15.62
N ASP A 73 25.00 10.12 -14.82
CA ASP A 73 24.95 11.21 -13.84
C ASP A 73 23.71 11.13 -12.90
N MET A 74 23.42 9.93 -12.42
CA MET A 74 22.27 9.62 -11.57
C MET A 74 22.69 9.33 -10.13
N ALA A 75 21.73 9.47 -9.22
CA ALA A 75 21.92 9.17 -7.81
C ALA A 75 21.10 7.94 -7.37
N VAL A 76 21.73 7.03 -6.62
CA VAL A 76 21.08 5.91 -5.93
C VAL A 76 20.39 6.43 -4.67
N VAL A 77 19.27 7.12 -4.85
CA VAL A 77 18.59 7.94 -3.84
C VAL A 77 18.35 7.21 -2.50
N ASN A 78 18.06 5.90 -2.51
CA ASN A 78 17.82 5.13 -1.30
C ASN A 78 18.99 5.08 -0.32
N THR A 79 20.23 5.27 -0.80
CA THR A 79 21.47 5.23 0.01
C THR A 79 21.73 6.53 0.77
N TYR A 80 21.03 7.63 0.44
CA TYR A 80 21.20 8.93 1.08
C TYR A 80 20.42 9.06 2.39
N PHE A 81 19.49 8.15 2.67
CA PHE A 81 18.62 8.22 3.84
C PHE A 81 18.88 7.07 4.82
N GLN A 82 19.15 7.40 6.08
CA GLN A 82 19.26 6.41 7.14
C GLN A 82 17.87 5.83 7.46
N LYS A 83 17.56 4.64 6.95
CA LYS A 83 16.32 3.90 7.25
C LYS A 83 16.51 2.99 8.47
N ARG A 84 15.42 2.73 9.23
CA ARG A 84 15.36 1.70 10.29
C ARG A 84 15.58 0.32 9.66
N GLU A 85 16.25 -0.61 10.36
CA GLU A 85 16.55 -1.97 9.82
C GLU A 85 15.30 -2.71 9.31
N GLU A 86 14.16 -2.55 9.98
CA GLU A 86 12.86 -3.12 9.59
C GLU A 86 12.34 -2.61 8.24
N HIS A 87 12.84 -1.47 7.74
CA HIS A 87 12.54 -0.91 6.42
C HIS A 87 13.68 -1.14 5.40
N ARG A 88 14.74 -1.86 5.79
CA ARG A 88 15.87 -2.25 4.91
C ARG A 88 15.67 -3.64 4.30
N VAL A 89 14.69 -4.40 4.79
CA VAL A 89 14.29 -5.72 4.26
C VAL A 89 12.77 -5.72 4.13
N THR A 90 12.27 -5.75 2.90
CA THR A 90 10.83 -5.76 2.62
C THR A 90 10.28 -7.17 2.84
N TYR A 91 9.76 -7.50 4.03
CA TYR A 91 8.66 -8.48 4.15
C TYR A 91 7.97 -8.48 5.52
N LYS A 92 6.65 -8.27 5.51
CA LYS A 92 5.71 -8.89 6.44
C LYS A 92 4.35 -8.98 5.76
N SER A 93 3.92 -10.21 5.45
CA SER A 93 2.69 -10.50 4.70
C SER A 93 1.42 -10.05 5.41
N GLY A 94 0.39 -9.80 4.62
CA GLY A 94 -0.99 -9.77 5.10
C GLY A 94 -1.75 -8.50 4.74
N ASP A 95 -2.09 -8.36 3.46
CA ASP A 95 -3.51 -8.33 3.03
C ASP A 95 -3.70 -7.70 1.64
N LEU A 96 -2.74 -6.87 1.19
CA LEU A 96 -2.69 -6.22 -0.14
C LEU A 96 -2.06 -7.10 -1.25
N GLU A 97 -1.42 -8.22 -0.87
CA GLU A 97 -0.54 -9.02 -1.74
C GLU A 97 -1.26 -9.71 -2.90
N LYS A 98 -2.51 -10.16 -2.72
CA LYS A 98 -3.14 -11.04 -3.71
C LYS A 98 -3.51 -10.37 -5.03
N ALA A 99 -3.74 -9.06 -5.06
CA ALA A 99 -4.11 -8.37 -6.30
C ALA A 99 -2.87 -8.08 -7.15
N TYR A 100 -1.78 -7.65 -6.52
CA TYR A 100 -0.50 -7.41 -7.18
C TYR A 100 0.02 -8.69 -7.81
N ASP A 101 -0.08 -9.82 -7.11
CA ASP A 101 0.39 -11.14 -7.56
C ASP A 101 -0.39 -11.72 -8.73
N ARG A 102 -1.51 -11.10 -9.11
CA ARG A 102 -2.44 -11.63 -10.14
C ARG A 102 -2.44 -10.86 -11.44
N VAL A 103 -1.77 -9.71 -11.52
CA VAL A 103 -1.73 -8.89 -12.73
C VAL A 103 -1.02 -9.65 -13.85
N PRO A 104 -1.70 -9.97 -14.97
CA PRO A 104 -1.05 -10.60 -16.12
C PRO A 104 -0.02 -9.67 -16.77
N ARG A 105 1.15 -10.19 -17.16
CA ARG A 105 2.23 -9.39 -17.78
C ARG A 105 1.83 -8.74 -19.09
N GLU A 106 1.09 -9.50 -19.91
CA GLU A 106 0.54 -9.01 -21.17
C GLU A 106 -0.48 -7.89 -20.95
N GLU A 107 -1.31 -7.99 -19.91
CA GLU A 107 -2.26 -6.94 -19.56
C GLU A 107 -1.54 -5.67 -19.08
N LEU A 108 -0.48 -5.81 -18.28
CA LEU A 108 0.36 -4.68 -17.89
C LEU A 108 0.96 -4.00 -19.13
N ARG A 109 1.55 -4.78 -20.05
CA ARG A 109 2.15 -4.28 -21.30
C ARG A 109 1.12 -3.52 -22.12
N TYR A 110 -0.08 -4.09 -22.28
CA TYR A 110 -1.19 -3.49 -23.00
C TYR A 110 -1.63 -2.17 -22.34
N CYS A 111 -1.87 -2.18 -21.03
CA CYS A 111 -2.31 -1.00 -20.29
C CYS A 111 -1.30 0.14 -20.38
N MET A 112 0.00 -0.14 -20.21
CA MET A 112 1.05 0.89 -20.34
C MET A 112 1.02 1.56 -21.72
N ARG A 113 0.93 0.77 -22.80
CA ARG A 113 0.84 1.31 -24.17
C ARG A 113 -0.43 2.13 -24.38
N LYS A 114 -1.57 1.63 -23.90
CA LYS A 114 -2.86 2.32 -24.03
C LYS A 114 -2.89 3.64 -23.24
N SER A 115 -2.20 3.71 -22.11
CA SER A 115 -2.02 4.94 -21.33
C SER A 115 -0.97 5.90 -21.92
N GLY A 116 -0.45 5.63 -23.12
CA GLY A 116 0.49 6.51 -23.82
C GLY A 116 1.93 6.46 -23.30
N VAL A 117 2.28 5.43 -22.51
CA VAL A 117 3.66 5.24 -22.06
C VAL A 117 4.53 4.89 -23.26
N ALA A 118 5.61 5.64 -23.45
CA ALA A 118 6.52 5.42 -24.58
C ALA A 118 7.10 3.99 -24.57
N GLU A 119 7.20 3.38 -25.76
CA GLU A 119 7.58 1.97 -25.91
C GLU A 119 8.93 1.65 -25.26
N LYS A 120 9.87 2.60 -25.22
CA LYS A 120 11.14 2.46 -24.51
C LYS A 120 10.98 2.12 -23.02
N TYR A 121 10.04 2.78 -22.33
CA TYR A 121 9.74 2.50 -20.93
C TYR A 121 8.94 1.20 -20.77
N VAL A 122 8.07 0.88 -21.73
CA VAL A 122 7.36 -0.40 -21.75
C VAL A 122 8.36 -1.56 -21.80
N ARG A 123 9.37 -1.50 -22.68
CA ARG A 123 10.42 -2.52 -22.79
C ARG A 123 11.18 -2.68 -21.49
N VAL A 124 11.75 -1.61 -20.94
CA VAL A 124 12.50 -1.65 -19.66
C VAL A 124 11.66 -2.28 -18.54
N VAL A 125 10.39 -1.90 -18.42
CA VAL A 125 9.50 -2.48 -17.40
C VAL A 125 9.23 -3.96 -17.66
N GLN A 126 9.06 -4.37 -18.92
CA GLN A 126 8.84 -5.77 -19.27
C GLN A 126 10.10 -6.61 -19.01
N ASP A 127 11.28 -6.09 -19.33
CA ASP A 127 12.56 -6.78 -19.11
C ASP A 127 12.83 -6.99 -17.62
N MET A 128 12.41 -6.05 -16.76
CA MET A 128 12.46 -6.24 -15.31
C MET A 128 11.68 -7.46 -14.84
N TYR A 129 10.58 -7.77 -15.52
CA TYR A 129 9.65 -8.82 -15.16
C TYR A 129 9.93 -10.16 -15.87
N GLU A 130 10.67 -10.12 -16.98
CA GLU A 130 11.01 -11.31 -17.75
C GLU A 130 11.99 -12.20 -16.95
N ARG A 131 11.73 -13.52 -16.95
CA ARG A 131 12.53 -14.55 -16.25
C ARG A 131 12.79 -14.29 -14.76
N SER A 132 11.95 -13.49 -14.11
CA SER A 132 12.05 -13.25 -12.66
C SER A 132 11.96 -14.57 -11.89
N ARG A 133 12.94 -14.81 -11.03
CA ARG A 133 13.00 -15.97 -10.13
C ARG A 133 12.96 -15.48 -8.69
N THR A 134 12.23 -16.20 -7.85
CA THR A 134 12.07 -15.87 -6.44
C THR A 134 12.54 -17.04 -5.57
N VAL A 135 13.09 -16.69 -4.41
CA VAL A 135 13.44 -17.60 -3.33
C VAL A 135 12.82 -17.06 -2.05
N VAL A 136 12.14 -17.90 -1.28
CA VAL A 136 11.57 -17.52 0.01
C VAL A 136 12.57 -17.89 1.11
N ARG A 137 12.88 -16.93 1.98
CA ARG A 137 13.70 -17.19 3.18
C ARG A 137 12.79 -17.49 4.36
N CYS A 138 12.81 -18.72 4.82
CA CYS A 138 12.08 -19.20 5.99
C CYS A 138 13.02 -19.39 7.19
N ALA A 139 12.47 -19.60 8.38
CA ALA A 139 13.26 -19.85 9.59
C ALA A 139 14.14 -21.11 9.52
N VAL A 140 13.80 -22.04 8.63
CA VAL A 140 14.53 -23.31 8.37
C VAL A 140 15.51 -23.22 7.19
N GLY A 141 15.65 -22.07 6.53
CA GLY A 141 16.54 -21.89 5.38
C GLY A 141 15.87 -21.20 4.20
N GLN A 142 16.58 -21.17 3.07
CA GLN A 142 16.05 -20.66 1.80
C GLN A 142 15.37 -21.79 1.03
N THR A 143 14.26 -21.49 0.34
CA THR A 143 13.61 -22.45 -0.57
C THR A 143 14.42 -22.63 -1.84
N GLU A 144 14.05 -23.62 -2.65
CA GLU A 144 14.50 -23.70 -4.04
C GLU A 144 13.96 -22.51 -4.86
N GLU A 145 14.67 -22.18 -5.93
CA GLU A 145 14.26 -21.14 -6.88
C GLU A 145 13.02 -21.56 -7.67
N PHE A 146 12.05 -20.66 -7.78
CA PHE A 146 10.90 -20.84 -8.68
C PHE A 146 10.67 -19.59 -9.53
N LYS A 147 10.13 -19.78 -10.73
CA LYS A 147 9.81 -18.70 -11.67
C LYS A 147 8.54 -17.97 -11.25
N VAL A 148 8.53 -16.64 -11.42
CA VAL A 148 7.36 -15.80 -11.20
C VAL A 148 6.87 -15.27 -12.55
N GLU A 149 5.77 -15.85 -13.03
CA GLU A 149 5.23 -15.55 -14.38
C GLU A 149 4.11 -14.50 -14.37
N VAL A 150 3.54 -14.22 -13.19
CA VAL A 150 2.40 -13.31 -13.03
C VAL A 150 2.66 -12.37 -11.86
N GLY A 151 2.11 -11.16 -11.95
CA GLY A 151 2.00 -10.24 -10.83
C GLY A 151 3.17 -9.28 -10.64
N LEU A 152 2.89 -8.10 -10.11
CA LEU A 152 3.88 -7.04 -9.94
C LEU A 152 4.89 -7.36 -8.82
N HIS A 153 6.10 -6.81 -8.90
CA HIS A 153 7.13 -7.05 -7.88
C HIS A 153 6.73 -6.39 -6.57
N GLN A 154 6.43 -7.20 -5.56
CA GLN A 154 6.12 -6.69 -4.23
C GLN A 154 7.34 -5.97 -3.63
N GLY A 155 7.11 -4.80 -3.06
CA GLY A 155 8.19 -3.97 -2.51
C GLY A 155 8.91 -3.07 -3.51
N SER A 156 8.66 -3.21 -4.81
CA SER A 156 9.11 -2.23 -5.79
C SER A 156 8.36 -0.90 -5.62
N ALA A 157 9.09 0.20 -5.69
CA ALA A 157 8.51 1.55 -5.67
C ALA A 157 7.68 1.85 -6.94
N LEU A 158 7.93 1.12 -8.04
CA LEU A 158 7.22 1.28 -9.30
C LEU A 158 5.90 0.49 -9.35
N SER A 159 5.82 -0.65 -8.66
CA SER A 159 4.63 -1.52 -8.67
C SER A 159 3.32 -0.81 -8.31
N PRO A 160 3.24 0.08 -7.31
CA PRO A 160 2.01 0.82 -7.03
C PRO A 160 1.51 1.67 -8.19
N PHE A 161 2.44 2.30 -8.94
CA PHE A 161 2.09 3.13 -10.09
C PHE A 161 1.64 2.27 -11.28
N LEU A 162 2.35 1.17 -11.55
CA LEU A 162 1.95 0.21 -12.58
C LEU A 162 0.58 -0.41 -12.29
N PHE A 163 0.32 -0.72 -11.02
CA PHE A 163 -0.99 -1.20 -10.59
C PHE A 163 -2.08 -0.15 -10.82
N ALA A 164 -1.81 1.12 -10.53
CA ALA A 164 -2.73 2.21 -10.81
C ALA A 164 -3.05 2.35 -12.31
N ILE A 165 -2.05 2.25 -13.19
CA ILE A 165 -2.24 2.24 -14.65
C ILE A 165 -3.18 1.10 -15.07
N VAL A 166 -2.94 -0.11 -14.58
CA VAL A 166 -3.77 -1.27 -14.90
C VAL A 166 -5.20 -1.08 -14.39
N MET A 167 -5.36 -0.66 -13.14
CA MET A 167 -6.70 -0.42 -12.56
C MET A 167 -7.45 0.70 -13.27
N ASP A 168 -6.78 1.77 -13.68
CA ASP A 168 -7.39 2.85 -14.46
C ASP A 168 -7.98 2.31 -15.78
N GLN A 169 -7.19 1.52 -16.52
CA GLN A 169 -7.61 0.92 -17.79
C GLN A 169 -8.67 -0.19 -17.66
N LEU A 170 -8.68 -0.91 -16.54
CA LEU A 170 -9.71 -1.92 -16.24
C LEU A 170 -11.04 -1.27 -15.85
N SER A 171 -10.95 -0.15 -15.15
CA SER A 171 -12.10 0.54 -14.59
C SER A 171 -12.79 1.50 -15.55
N GLU A 172 -12.12 1.92 -16.64
CA GLU A 172 -12.58 2.93 -17.60
C GLU A 172 -14.05 2.78 -18.03
N GLU A 173 -14.51 1.55 -18.28
CA GLU A 173 -15.88 1.28 -18.78
C GLU A 173 -16.94 1.13 -17.69
N VAL A 174 -16.52 0.88 -16.44
CA VAL A 174 -17.44 0.50 -15.33
C VAL A 174 -17.43 1.49 -14.17
N ARG A 175 -16.42 2.35 -14.11
CA ARG A 175 -16.25 3.35 -13.05
C ARG A 175 -17.27 4.47 -13.21
N GLN A 176 -18.00 4.73 -12.14
CA GLN A 176 -18.84 5.91 -12.02
C GLN A 176 -18.14 6.98 -11.17
N GLU A 177 -18.61 8.22 -11.26
CA GLU A 177 -18.10 9.30 -10.43
C GLU A 177 -18.41 9.08 -8.95
N SER A 178 -17.57 9.66 -8.08
CA SER A 178 -17.80 9.65 -6.65
C SER A 178 -19.16 10.30 -6.33
N PRO A 179 -19.99 9.72 -5.45
CA PRO A 179 -19.68 8.63 -4.50
C PRO A 179 -20.05 7.22 -4.97
N TRP A 180 -20.50 7.04 -6.21
CA TRP A 180 -21.08 5.77 -6.71
C TRP A 180 -20.05 4.65 -6.91
N THR A 181 -18.81 5.03 -7.24
CA THR A 181 -17.66 4.11 -7.25
C THR A 181 -16.48 4.77 -6.56
N MET A 182 -15.97 4.13 -5.52
CA MET A 182 -14.73 4.54 -4.85
C MET A 182 -13.72 3.40 -4.95
N MET A 183 -12.48 3.73 -5.32
CA MET A 183 -11.42 2.75 -5.49
C MET A 183 -10.16 3.19 -4.77
N PHE A 184 -9.49 2.23 -4.16
CA PHE A 184 -8.17 2.44 -3.59
C PHE A 184 -7.37 1.14 -3.67
N ALA A 185 -6.30 1.14 -4.48
CA ALA A 185 -5.59 -0.08 -4.84
C ALA A 185 -6.59 -1.18 -5.27
N ASP A 186 -6.63 -2.31 -4.57
CA ASP A 186 -7.50 -3.45 -4.84
C ASP A 186 -8.89 -3.36 -4.18
N ASP A 187 -9.10 -2.42 -3.26
CA ASP A 187 -10.39 -2.19 -2.62
C ASP A 187 -11.31 -1.35 -3.53
N ILE A 188 -12.43 -1.93 -3.96
CA ILE A 188 -13.47 -1.29 -4.76
C ILE A 188 -14.76 -1.25 -3.96
N VAL A 189 -15.35 -0.07 -3.82
CA VAL A 189 -16.65 0.15 -3.19
C VAL A 189 -17.62 0.65 -4.25
N ILE A 190 -18.74 -0.05 -4.38
CA ILE A 190 -19.82 0.27 -5.30
C ILE A 190 -21.03 0.66 -4.47
N CYS A 191 -21.57 1.85 -4.72
CA CYS A 191 -22.79 2.35 -4.12
C CYS A 191 -23.88 2.40 -5.18
N SER A 192 -25.10 2.03 -4.81
CA SER A 192 -26.28 2.16 -5.68
C SER A 192 -27.54 2.32 -4.84
N GLU A 193 -28.63 2.75 -5.45
CA GLU A 193 -29.88 3.04 -4.73
C GLU A 193 -30.72 1.77 -4.48
N SER A 194 -30.48 0.71 -5.24
CA SER A 194 -31.19 -0.56 -5.12
C SER A 194 -30.26 -1.77 -5.12
N ARG A 195 -30.75 -2.90 -4.59
CA ARG A 195 -30.01 -4.17 -4.57
C ARG A 195 -29.72 -4.69 -5.97
N GLU A 196 -30.69 -4.55 -6.85
CA GLU A 196 -30.63 -4.97 -8.25
C GLU A 196 -29.53 -4.21 -8.99
N GLN A 197 -29.41 -2.90 -8.74
CA GLN A 197 -28.32 -2.08 -9.29
C GLN A 197 -26.96 -2.50 -8.70
N VAL A 198 -26.88 -2.82 -7.41
CA VAL A 198 -25.62 -3.34 -6.82
C VAL A 198 -25.21 -4.65 -7.49
N GLU A 199 -26.16 -5.57 -7.70
CA GLU A 199 -25.91 -6.85 -8.38
C GLU A 199 -25.46 -6.64 -9.84
N GLU A 200 -26.14 -5.78 -10.61
CA GLU A 200 -25.74 -5.44 -11.97
C GLU A 200 -24.33 -4.83 -12.00
N ASN A 201 -24.06 -3.87 -11.12
CA ASN A 201 -22.74 -3.22 -11.06
C ASN A 201 -21.65 -4.18 -10.62
N LEU A 202 -21.90 -5.08 -9.66
CA LEU A 202 -20.96 -6.12 -9.26
C LEU A 202 -20.63 -7.06 -10.42
N GLU A 203 -21.62 -7.46 -11.19
CA GLU A 203 -21.45 -8.30 -12.38
C GLU A 203 -20.65 -7.60 -13.49
N ARG A 204 -20.93 -6.32 -13.74
CA ARG A 204 -20.15 -5.47 -14.67
C ARG A 204 -18.69 -5.38 -14.23
N TRP A 205 -18.44 -5.10 -12.96
CA TRP A 205 -17.09 -5.04 -12.38
C TRP A 205 -16.36 -6.36 -12.48
N ARG A 206 -17.03 -7.47 -12.13
CA ARG A 206 -16.47 -8.81 -12.29
C ARG A 206 -16.07 -9.06 -13.74
N PHE A 207 -16.97 -8.80 -14.69
CA PHE A 207 -16.67 -9.00 -16.11
C PHE A 207 -15.50 -8.14 -16.58
N ALA A 208 -15.44 -6.86 -16.19
CA ALA A 208 -14.37 -5.95 -16.55
C ALA A 208 -12.99 -6.40 -16.04
N LEU A 209 -12.94 -6.95 -14.82
CA LEU A 209 -11.72 -7.48 -14.21
C LEU A 209 -11.33 -8.85 -14.79
N GLU A 210 -12.28 -9.80 -14.85
CA GLU A 210 -12.01 -11.19 -15.24
C GLU A 210 -11.65 -11.34 -16.72
N ARG A 211 -12.24 -10.53 -17.61
CA ARG A 211 -11.89 -10.52 -19.04
C ARG A 211 -10.42 -10.17 -19.29
N ARG A 212 -9.77 -9.53 -18.33
CA ARG A 212 -8.37 -9.09 -18.37
C ARG A 212 -7.48 -9.82 -17.35
N GLY A 213 -7.94 -11.00 -16.90
CA GLY A 213 -7.18 -11.91 -16.05
C GLY A 213 -7.13 -11.56 -14.56
N MET A 214 -7.83 -10.51 -14.12
CA MET A 214 -7.98 -10.16 -12.71
C MET A 214 -9.17 -10.91 -12.09
N LYS A 215 -9.04 -11.40 -10.85
CA LYS A 215 -10.11 -12.19 -10.20
C LYS A 215 -10.71 -11.46 -9.01
N VAL A 216 -12.05 -11.44 -8.96
CA VAL A 216 -12.78 -10.96 -7.79
C VAL A 216 -12.73 -12.00 -6.67
N SER A 217 -12.46 -11.55 -5.45
CA SER A 217 -12.38 -12.43 -4.27
C SER A 217 -13.76 -12.62 -3.63
N ARG A 218 -14.52 -13.63 -4.08
CA ARG A 218 -15.88 -13.92 -3.57
C ARG A 218 -15.98 -13.96 -2.04
N SER A 219 -15.00 -14.59 -1.37
CA SER A 219 -14.98 -14.69 0.10
C SER A 219 -14.71 -13.37 0.83
N LYS A 220 -14.19 -12.35 0.14
CA LYS A 220 -13.97 -11.00 0.67
C LYS A 220 -15.06 -10.02 0.21
N THR A 221 -15.84 -10.38 -0.80
CA THR A 221 -16.94 -9.55 -1.30
C THR A 221 -18.09 -9.60 -0.30
N GLU A 222 -18.46 -8.42 0.20
CA GLU A 222 -19.54 -8.23 1.16
C GLU A 222 -20.44 -7.10 0.66
N TYR A 223 -21.72 -7.12 1.05
CA TYR A 223 -22.64 -6.01 0.78
C TYR A 223 -23.33 -5.55 2.06
N MET A 224 -23.67 -4.26 2.11
CA MET A 224 -24.35 -3.63 3.23
C MET A 224 -25.52 -2.79 2.71
N CYS A 225 -26.67 -2.87 3.36
CA CYS A 225 -27.80 -1.99 3.10
C CYS A 225 -27.86 -0.92 4.18
N VAL A 226 -27.91 0.34 3.78
CA VAL A 226 -27.97 1.48 4.71
C VAL A 226 -29.43 1.91 4.86
N ASN A 227 -29.88 2.14 6.11
CA ASN A 227 -31.25 2.59 6.43
C ASN A 227 -32.38 1.67 5.93
N GLU A 228 -32.13 0.38 5.81
CA GLU A 228 -33.13 -0.58 5.35
C GLU A 228 -34.23 -0.82 6.41
N ARG A 229 -35.51 -0.63 6.01
CA ARG A 229 -36.67 -0.82 6.90
C ARG A 229 -37.34 -2.19 6.76
N GLU A 230 -37.23 -2.84 5.59
CA GLU A 230 -37.85 -4.14 5.30
C GLU A 230 -36.81 -5.09 4.70
N GLY A 231 -36.56 -6.21 5.38
CA GLY A 231 -35.41 -7.09 5.17
C GLY A 231 -35.59 -8.20 4.13
N SER A 232 -36.34 -7.99 3.05
CA SER A 232 -36.48 -9.01 2.00
C SER A 232 -35.62 -8.69 0.78
N GLY A 233 -34.71 -9.61 0.43
CA GLY A 233 -33.85 -9.53 -0.75
C GLY A 233 -32.39 -9.86 -0.46
N THR A 234 -31.74 -10.51 -1.41
CA THR A 234 -30.32 -10.86 -1.36
C THR A 234 -29.62 -10.33 -2.60
N VAL A 235 -28.33 -10.00 -2.49
CA VAL A 235 -27.49 -9.64 -3.62
C VAL A 235 -26.70 -10.89 -4.02
N ARG A 236 -26.64 -11.17 -5.32
CA ARG A 236 -25.88 -12.30 -5.86
C ARG A 236 -24.68 -11.86 -6.68
N LEU A 237 -23.68 -12.72 -6.76
CA LEU A 237 -22.53 -12.59 -7.66
C LEU A 237 -22.26 -13.98 -8.27
N GLN A 238 -22.33 -14.07 -9.59
CA GLN A 238 -22.33 -15.34 -10.33
C GLN A 238 -23.43 -16.31 -9.84
N GLY A 239 -24.61 -15.76 -9.49
CA GLY A 239 -25.75 -16.54 -9.03
C GLY A 239 -25.69 -17.04 -7.57
N GLU A 240 -24.58 -16.83 -6.86
CA GLU A 240 -24.47 -17.15 -5.42
C GLU A 240 -24.67 -15.91 -4.56
N GLU A 241 -25.26 -16.10 -3.39
CA GLU A 241 -25.50 -15.02 -2.43
C GLU A 241 -24.20 -14.44 -1.87
N VAL A 242 -24.07 -13.12 -1.96
CA VAL A 242 -22.98 -12.35 -1.34
C VAL A 242 -23.25 -12.21 0.16
N LYS A 243 -22.21 -12.19 0.99
CA LYS A 243 -22.38 -12.02 2.45
C LYS A 243 -22.93 -10.63 2.78
N LYS A 244 -24.11 -10.58 3.41
CA LYS A 244 -24.68 -9.36 3.99
C LYS A 244 -23.97 -9.00 5.30
N VAL A 245 -23.58 -7.73 5.47
CA VAL A 245 -22.98 -7.21 6.70
C VAL A 245 -23.71 -5.98 7.23
N GLN A 246 -23.61 -5.77 8.55
CA GLN A 246 -24.13 -4.57 9.23
C GLN A 246 -23.06 -3.49 9.41
N GLU A 247 -21.79 -3.88 9.27
CA GLU A 247 -20.63 -3.02 9.39
C GLU A 247 -19.69 -3.31 8.22
N PHE A 248 -19.27 -2.25 7.54
CA PHE A 248 -18.36 -2.33 6.41
C PHE A 248 -17.07 -1.57 6.73
N LYS A 249 -15.91 -2.21 6.54
CA LYS A 249 -14.61 -1.60 6.77
C LYS A 249 -14.01 -1.16 5.44
N TYR A 250 -13.73 0.13 5.30
CA TYR A 250 -13.06 0.69 4.13
C TYR A 250 -11.94 1.63 4.56
N LEU A 251 -10.72 1.41 4.06
CA LEU A 251 -9.52 2.22 4.36
C LEU A 251 -9.26 2.45 5.87
N GLY A 252 -9.64 1.47 6.68
CA GLY A 252 -9.47 1.50 8.13
C GLY A 252 -10.64 2.12 8.89
N SER A 253 -11.57 2.79 8.22
CA SER A 253 -12.80 3.33 8.81
C SER A 253 -13.94 2.33 8.72
N THR A 254 -14.77 2.27 9.76
CA THR A 254 -15.94 1.38 9.82
C THR A 254 -17.22 2.20 9.62
N VAL A 255 -18.00 1.85 8.59
CA VAL A 255 -19.33 2.40 8.29
C VAL A 255 -20.38 1.42 8.79
N GLN A 256 -21.46 1.93 9.39
CA GLN A 256 -22.56 1.12 9.91
C GLN A 256 -23.82 1.30 9.08
N SER A 257 -24.61 0.25 8.97
CA SER A 257 -25.90 0.25 8.25
C SER A 257 -26.92 1.25 8.80
N ASN A 258 -26.84 1.56 10.10
CA ASN A 258 -27.70 2.54 10.78
C ASN A 258 -27.14 3.98 10.74
N GLY A 259 -26.00 4.19 10.07
CA GLY A 259 -25.34 5.50 9.98
C GLY A 259 -24.69 5.99 11.28
N GLU A 260 -24.60 5.16 12.32
CA GLU A 260 -23.96 5.53 13.58
C GLU A 260 -22.43 5.44 13.49
N CYS A 261 -21.74 6.39 14.13
CA CYS A 261 -20.29 6.46 14.17
C CYS A 261 -19.68 6.09 15.53
N GLY A 262 -20.50 5.63 16.48
CA GLY A 262 -20.09 5.35 17.86
C GLY A 262 -18.96 4.31 17.95
N LYS A 263 -19.04 3.21 17.19
CA LYS A 263 -17.99 2.17 17.22
C LYS A 263 -16.69 2.66 16.59
N GLU A 264 -16.74 3.46 15.51
CA GLU A 264 -15.54 4.04 14.90
C GLU A 264 -14.83 4.98 15.88
N VAL A 265 -15.56 5.86 16.57
CA VAL A 265 -14.99 6.73 17.62
C VAL A 265 -14.34 5.90 18.74
N LYS A 266 -15.01 4.86 19.23
CA LYS A 266 -14.45 3.96 20.25
C LYS A 266 -13.16 3.29 19.77
N LYS A 267 -13.14 2.80 18.52
CA LYS A 267 -11.97 2.16 17.88
C LYS A 267 -10.80 3.12 17.77
N ARG A 268 -11.02 4.38 17.37
CA ARG A 268 -9.97 5.41 17.29
C ARG A 268 -9.41 5.80 18.64
N VAL A 269 -10.28 5.93 19.65
CA VAL A 269 -9.81 6.13 21.03
C VAL A 269 -8.95 4.96 21.49
N GLN A 270 -9.34 3.72 21.17
CA GLN A 270 -8.56 2.54 21.51
C GLN A 270 -7.21 2.49 20.78
N ALA A 271 -7.16 2.90 19.51
CA ALA A 271 -5.91 3.04 18.76
C ALA A 271 -4.97 4.06 19.41
N GLY A 272 -5.51 5.22 19.82
CA GLY A 272 -4.78 6.22 20.61
C GLY A 272 -4.24 5.65 21.94
N TRP A 273 -5.03 4.84 22.65
CA TRP A 273 -4.59 4.15 23.87
C TRP A 273 -3.45 3.17 23.61
N ASN A 274 -3.54 2.38 22.54
CA ASN A 274 -2.48 1.46 22.16
C ASN A 274 -1.19 2.21 21.79
N GLY A 275 -1.31 3.34 21.08
CA GLY A 275 -0.20 4.26 20.83
C GLY A 275 0.43 4.77 22.12
N TRP A 276 -0.40 5.22 23.08
CA TRP A 276 0.07 5.70 24.38
C TRP A 276 0.81 4.63 25.16
N ARG A 277 0.31 3.39 25.22
CA ARG A 277 0.98 2.27 25.90
C ARG A 277 2.40 2.07 25.39
N LYS A 278 2.61 2.12 24.07
CA LYS A 278 3.93 1.98 23.43
C LYS A 278 4.92 3.08 23.82
N VAL A 279 4.45 4.29 24.09
CA VAL A 279 5.31 5.45 24.44
C VAL A 279 5.19 5.88 25.89
N SER A 280 4.53 5.07 26.73
CA SER A 280 4.28 5.38 28.14
C SER A 280 5.57 5.58 28.93
N GLY A 281 6.63 4.82 28.61
CA GLY A 281 7.97 5.01 29.18
C GLY A 281 8.53 6.42 28.95
N VAL A 282 8.22 7.05 27.81
CA VAL A 282 8.66 8.41 27.50
C VAL A 282 7.72 9.46 28.10
N LEU A 283 6.41 9.21 28.05
CA LEU A 283 5.40 10.16 28.53
C LEU A 283 5.39 10.25 30.07
N CYS A 284 5.66 9.14 30.76
CA CYS A 284 5.64 9.08 32.23
C CYS A 284 7.01 9.38 32.87
N ASP A 285 8.11 9.42 32.12
CA ASP A 285 9.44 9.68 32.68
C ASP A 285 9.59 11.15 33.12
N ARG A 286 9.85 11.36 34.41
CA ARG A 286 10.04 12.69 35.01
C ARG A 286 11.27 13.43 34.48
N LYS A 287 12.26 12.71 33.93
CA LYS A 287 13.50 13.28 33.38
C LYS A 287 13.29 13.90 31.99
N ILE A 288 12.18 13.58 31.31
CA ILE A 288 11.91 14.04 29.95
C ILE A 288 11.10 15.33 29.99
N SER A 289 11.55 16.35 29.25
CA SER A 289 10.88 17.65 29.21
C SER A 289 9.46 17.58 28.64
N ALA A 290 8.57 18.44 29.14
CA ALA A 290 7.19 18.56 28.67
C ALA A 290 7.11 18.83 27.16
N ARG A 291 8.07 19.59 26.59
CA ARG A 291 8.16 19.86 25.15
C ARG A 291 8.34 18.57 24.33
N ILE A 292 9.21 17.66 24.75
CA ILE A 292 9.44 16.38 24.07
C ILE A 292 8.23 15.47 24.22
N LYS A 293 7.66 15.38 25.44
CA LYS A 293 6.43 14.62 25.70
C LYS A 293 5.27 15.09 24.82
N GLY A 294 5.10 16.41 24.68
CA GLY A 294 4.09 17.00 23.81
C GLY A 294 4.28 16.64 22.33
N LYS A 295 5.53 16.58 21.84
CA LYS A 295 5.82 16.10 20.47
C LYS A 295 5.44 14.63 20.30
N VAL A 296 5.91 13.76 21.20
CA VAL A 296 5.63 12.31 21.16
C VAL A 296 4.13 12.02 21.25
N TYR A 297 3.42 12.74 22.12
CA TYR A 297 1.97 12.65 22.22
C TYR A 297 1.29 13.02 20.90
N ARG A 298 1.65 14.14 20.28
CA ARG A 298 1.04 14.57 19.01
C ARG A 298 1.31 13.59 17.86
N THR A 299 2.53 13.07 17.76
CA THR A 299 2.95 12.22 16.64
C THR A 299 2.47 10.78 16.75
N VAL A 300 2.24 10.26 17.97
CA VAL A 300 1.88 8.85 18.17
C VAL A 300 0.45 8.69 18.67
N VAL A 301 0.09 9.41 19.74
CA VAL A 301 -1.20 9.23 20.43
C VAL A 301 -2.31 9.98 19.70
N ARG A 302 -2.10 11.29 19.47
CA ARG A 302 -3.07 12.17 18.81
C ARG A 302 -3.27 11.76 17.36
N ALA A 303 -2.19 11.52 16.62
CA ALA A 303 -2.26 11.06 15.24
C ALA A 303 -3.10 9.77 15.09
N ALA A 304 -2.88 8.76 15.95
CA ALA A 304 -3.65 7.52 15.92
C ALA A 304 -5.12 7.70 16.34
N MET A 305 -5.38 8.63 17.27
CA MET A 305 -6.73 8.94 17.76
C MET A 305 -7.56 9.75 16.77
N LEU A 306 -6.94 10.62 15.99
CA LEU A 306 -7.63 11.51 15.06
C LEU A 306 -7.69 10.97 13.62
N TYR A 307 -6.87 9.98 13.26
CA TYR A 307 -6.85 9.43 11.91
C TYR A 307 -8.26 9.04 11.45
N GLY A 308 -8.70 9.60 10.32
CA GLY A 308 -9.95 9.26 9.66
C GLY A 308 -11.20 9.79 10.40
N LEU A 309 -11.07 10.56 11.47
CA LEU A 309 -12.23 11.20 12.12
C LEU A 309 -12.75 12.39 11.31
N GLU A 310 -11.92 12.98 10.45
CA GLU A 310 -12.30 14.02 9.49
C GLU A 310 -13.34 13.55 8.46
N THR A 311 -13.43 12.24 8.21
CA THR A 311 -14.43 11.64 7.31
C THR A 311 -15.66 11.13 8.06
N VAL A 312 -15.73 11.31 9.38
CA VAL A 312 -16.82 10.81 10.22
C VAL A 312 -17.75 11.96 10.57
N SER A 313 -19.05 11.76 10.37
CA SER A 313 -20.08 12.69 10.86
C SER A 313 -20.21 12.57 12.37
N LEU A 314 -19.33 13.27 13.11
CA LEU A 314 -19.33 13.27 14.57
C LEU A 314 -20.53 14.06 15.09
N ARG A 315 -21.25 13.49 16.07
CA ARG A 315 -22.24 14.24 16.85
C ARG A 315 -21.50 15.11 17.87
N LYS A 316 -22.04 16.29 18.21
CA LYS A 316 -21.48 17.21 19.23
C LYS A 316 -21.11 16.53 20.55
N ARG A 317 -21.89 15.52 20.97
CA ARG A 317 -21.62 14.71 22.17
C ARG A 317 -20.28 13.95 22.06
N GLN A 318 -19.99 13.38 20.89
CA GLN A 318 -18.78 12.58 20.63
C GLN A 318 -17.54 13.48 20.48
N GLU A 319 -17.68 14.65 19.85
CA GLU A 319 -16.62 15.67 19.81
C GLU A 319 -16.25 16.12 21.22
N SER A 320 -17.26 16.49 22.03
CA SER A 320 -17.05 16.89 23.42
C SER A 320 -16.37 15.78 24.25
N GLU A 321 -16.69 14.51 23.97
CA GLU A 321 -16.08 13.37 24.65
C GLU A 321 -14.62 13.16 24.22
N LEU A 322 -14.30 13.29 22.93
CA LEU A 322 -12.95 13.24 22.40
C LEU A 322 -12.08 14.36 22.97
N GLU A 323 -12.59 15.59 22.99
CA GLU A 323 -11.89 16.75 23.57
C GLU A 323 -11.61 16.56 25.06
N ARG A 324 -12.59 16.06 25.83
CA ARG A 324 -12.39 15.77 27.27
C ARG A 324 -11.31 14.72 27.47
N ARG A 325 -11.27 13.69 26.62
CA ARG A 325 -10.26 12.62 26.67
C ARG A 325 -8.87 13.10 26.24
N GLU A 326 -8.80 14.07 25.32
CA GLU A 326 -7.57 14.73 24.89
C GLU A 326 -7.00 15.64 26.00
N ARG A 327 -7.83 16.52 26.58
CA ARG A 327 -7.42 17.50 27.62
C ARG A 327 -6.94 16.85 28.91
N ARG A 328 -7.62 15.80 29.41
CA ARG A 328 -7.24 15.08 30.63
C ARG A 328 -5.80 14.54 30.63
N ARG A 329 -5.14 14.45 29.46
CA ARG A 329 -3.80 13.85 29.34
C ARG A 329 -2.66 14.83 29.12
N VAL A 330 -2.94 16.03 28.63
CA VAL A 330 -1.93 17.10 28.57
C VAL A 330 -1.55 17.52 30.01
N GLU A 331 -2.49 17.37 30.95
CA GLU A 331 -2.35 17.79 32.35
C GLU A 331 -1.80 16.70 33.30
N GLY A 332 -1.38 15.53 32.79
CA GLY A 332 -0.51 14.62 33.56
C GLY A 332 -1.17 13.52 34.42
N GLY A 333 -2.40 13.08 34.12
CA GLY A 333 -3.01 11.94 34.80
C GLY A 333 -2.79 10.59 34.08
N ALA A 334 -2.12 9.63 34.72
CA ALA A 334 -2.29 8.22 34.39
C ALA A 334 -3.76 7.81 34.64
N PRO A 335 -4.36 6.89 33.86
CA PRO A 335 -5.75 6.52 34.09
C PRO A 335 -5.91 5.80 35.43
N ALA A 336 -6.71 6.38 36.32
CA ALA A 336 -7.48 5.60 37.27
C ALA A 336 -8.60 4.90 36.49
N GLN A 337 -8.48 3.56 36.43
CA GLN A 337 -9.50 2.60 35.99
C GLN A 337 -9.91 2.58 34.50
N GLN A 338 -10.01 1.37 33.96
CA GLN A 338 -10.67 1.06 32.70
C GLN A 338 -12.12 1.55 32.76
N PRO A 339 -12.73 2.03 31.66
CA PRO A 339 -14.18 2.06 31.59
C PRO A 339 -14.66 0.62 31.39
N THR A 340 -14.96 -0.06 32.51
CA THR A 340 -15.75 -1.31 32.55
C THR A 340 -17.20 -1.10 32.11
N ASP A 341 -17.64 0.16 31.91
CA ASP A 341 -19.04 0.50 31.59
C ASP A 341 -19.39 0.44 30.09
N PHE A 342 -18.72 -0.40 29.31
CA PHE A 342 -19.08 -0.62 27.89
C PHE A 342 -19.30 -2.09 27.53
N MET A 343 -19.50 -2.95 28.54
CA MET A 343 -19.83 -4.37 28.36
C MET A 343 -21.29 -4.73 28.63
N GLN A 344 -22.20 -3.75 28.73
CA GLN A 344 -23.64 -4.02 28.74
C GLN A 344 -24.38 -3.14 27.73
N ASP A 345 -25.20 -3.86 26.97
CA ASP A 345 -26.15 -3.52 25.90
C ASP A 345 -25.60 -3.19 24.50
#